data_AF-A0A4Y2QQV6-F1
#
_entry.id   AF-A0A4Y2QQV6-F1
#
_cell.length_a   1.000
_cell.length_b   1.000
_cell.length_c   1.000
_cell.angle_alpha   90.00
_cell.angle_beta   90.00
_cell.angle_gamma   90.00
#
_symmetry.space_group_name_H-M   'P 1'
#
loop_
_entity.id
_entity.type
_entity.pdbx_description
1 polymer ?
#
loop_
_entity_poly.entity_id
_entity_poly.type
_entity_poly.pdbx_seq_one_letter_code
_entity_poly.pdbx_strand_id
1 'polypeptide(L)'
;MGPKKVSGKVIAQKKMISIELKHEVIEKNEQGVRVADLARQCGRSTSTICTVLKQESIKGITPAKGVTIISKLRSSLHEKMEKLLVV
;
A
#
# COMPACT_ATOMS: atom_id res chain seq x y z
N MET A 1 -22.79 3.83 -39.67
CA MET A 1 -22.15 3.33 -38.43
C MET A 1 -21.40 4.50 -37.79
N GLY A 2 -21.92 5.08 -36.71
CA GLY A 2 -21.30 6.23 -36.04
C GLY A 2 -20.12 5.82 -35.14
N PRO A 3 -19.13 6.70 -34.90
CA PRO A 3 -17.96 6.37 -34.11
C PRO A 3 -18.34 6.11 -32.65
N LYS A 4 -17.99 4.92 -32.16
CA LYS A 4 -18.20 4.48 -30.78
C LYS A 4 -17.37 5.37 -29.84
N LYS A 5 -18.04 6.12 -28.97
CA LYS A 5 -17.43 6.89 -27.88
C LYS A 5 -16.74 5.93 -26.91
N VAL A 6 -15.43 5.74 -27.06
CA VAL A 6 -14.61 5.13 -26.00
C VAL A 6 -14.35 6.21 -24.97
N SER A 7 -15.15 6.21 -23.90
CA SER A 7 -14.88 7.04 -22.73
C SER A 7 -13.56 6.57 -22.13
N GLY A 8 -12.47 7.27 -22.46
CA GLY A 8 -11.17 7.11 -21.85
C GLY A 8 -11.32 7.50 -20.38
N LYS A 9 -11.63 6.51 -19.54
CA LYS A 9 -11.58 6.65 -18.09
C LYS A 9 -10.14 7.02 -17.76
N VAL A 10 -9.88 8.30 -17.55
CA VAL A 10 -8.61 8.79 -17.00
C VAL A 10 -8.42 8.00 -15.72
N ILE A 11 -7.53 7.01 -15.76
CA ILE A 11 -7.14 6.25 -14.57
C ILE A 11 -6.39 7.29 -13.76
N ALA A 12 -7.12 7.98 -12.88
CA ALA A 12 -6.56 8.93 -11.94
C ALA A 12 -5.32 8.25 -11.35
N GLN A 13 -4.15 8.82 -11.62
CA GLN A 13 -2.88 8.22 -11.26
C GLN A 13 -2.97 7.87 -9.78
N LYS A 14 -3.06 6.57 -9.50
CA LYS A 14 -3.32 6.08 -8.15
C LYS A 14 -2.12 6.50 -7.33
N LYS A 15 -2.27 7.52 -6.50
CA LYS A 15 -1.20 8.05 -5.64
C LYS A 15 -0.76 6.91 -4.73
N MET A 16 0.28 6.19 -5.14
CA MET A 16 0.74 4.98 -4.47
C MET A 16 1.12 5.34 -3.04
N ILE A 17 0.63 4.53 -2.11
CA ILE A 17 1.02 4.62 -0.71
C ILE A 17 2.33 3.87 -0.55
N SER A 18 3.30 4.50 0.12
CA SER A 18 4.58 3.88 0.42
C SER A 18 4.41 2.73 1.41
N ILE A 19 5.34 1.79 1.39
CA ILE A 19 5.36 0.67 2.32
C ILE A 19 5.53 1.13 3.77
N GLU A 20 6.35 2.16 4.01
CA GLU A 20 6.58 2.75 5.34
C GLU A 20 5.27 3.26 5.94
N LEU A 21 4.50 4.01 5.15
CA LEU A 21 3.20 4.53 5.59
C LEU A 21 2.19 3.40 5.87
N LYS A 22 2.33 2.25 5.20
CA LYS A 22 1.49 1.07 5.50
C LYS A 22 1.87 0.44 6.83
N HIS A 23 3.17 0.32 7.12
CA HIS A 23 3.64 -0.17 8.42
C HIS A 23 3.20 0.74 9.55
N GLU A 24 3.37 2.06 9.40
CA GLU A 24 2.96 3.03 10.41
C GLU A 24 1.45 2.95 10.70
N VAL A 25 0.61 2.82 9.67
CA VAL A 25 -0.84 2.64 9.83
C VAL A 25 -1.17 1.36 10.59
N ILE A 26 -0.48 0.25 10.31
CA ILE A 26 -0.70 -1.03 10.99
C ILE A 26 -0.27 -0.92 12.46
N GLU A 27 0.93 -0.41 12.73
CA GLU A 27 1.47 -0.25 14.08
C GLU A 27 0.56 0.63 14.95
N LYS A 28 0.15 1.80 14.45
CA LYS A 28 -0.76 2.70 15.17
C LYS A 28 -2.14 2.07 15.39
N ASN A 29 -2.63 1.29 14.45
CA ASN A 29 -3.89 0.55 14.62
C ASN A 29 -3.77 -0.55 15.70
N GLU A 30 -2.63 -1.25 15.77
CA GLU A 30 -2.35 -2.22 16.85
C GLU A 30 -2.22 -1.56 18.22
N GLN A 31 -1.73 -0.33 18.27
CA GLN A 31 -1.74 0.53 19.46
C GLN A 31 -3.14 1.05 19.84
N GLY A 32 -4.18 0.73 19.06
CA GLY A 32 -5.57 1.09 19.34
C GLY A 32 -6.04 2.42 18.73
N VAL A 33 -5.27 3.04 17.83
CA VAL A 33 -5.68 4.28 17.16
C VAL A 33 -6.84 3.99 16.19
N ARG A 34 -7.88 4.83 16.22
CA ARG A 34 -9.07 4.64 15.37
C ARG A 34 -8.74 4.90 13.89
N VAL A 35 -9.37 4.14 13.00
CA VAL A 35 -9.24 4.28 11.54
C VAL A 35 -9.51 5.72 11.05
N ALA A 36 -10.44 6.44 11.67
CA ALA A 36 -10.74 7.83 11.33
C ALA A 36 -9.57 8.77 11.65
N ASP A 37 -8.90 8.57 12.79
CA ASP A 37 -7.76 9.37 13.20
C ASP A 37 -6.52 9.05 12.36
N LEU A 38 -6.33 7.78 11.98
CA LEU A 38 -5.30 7.35 11.02
C LEU A 38 -5.51 8.00 9.65
N ALA A 39 -6.75 8.03 9.17
CA ALA A 39 -7.09 8.68 7.91
C ALA A 39 -6.74 10.17 7.92
N ARG A 40 -7.02 10.87 9.02
CA ARG A 40 -6.65 12.28 9.21
C ARG A 40 -5.14 12.49 9.27
N GLN A 41 -4.43 11.67 10.06
CA GLN A 41 -2.97 11.76 10.20
C GLN A 41 -2.23 11.48 8.89
N CYS A 42 -2.64 10.44 8.15
CA CYS A 42 -2.00 10.08 6.89
C CYS A 42 -2.48 10.94 5.70
N GLY A 43 -3.49 11.80 5.88
CA GLY A 43 -4.13 12.56 4.79
C GLY A 43 -4.76 11.67 3.71
N ARG A 44 -5.27 10.49 4.10
CA ARG A 44 -5.85 9.49 3.19
C ARG A 44 -7.30 9.21 3.53
N SER A 45 -8.05 8.65 2.57
CA SER A 45 -9.41 8.21 2.84
C SER A 45 -9.42 7.04 3.83
N THR A 46 -10.47 6.97 4.65
CA THR A 46 -10.73 5.83 5.55
C THR A 46 -10.80 4.50 4.80
N SER A 47 -11.35 4.49 3.58
CA SER A 47 -11.37 3.31 2.70
C SER A 47 -9.97 2.83 2.34
N THR A 48 -9.03 3.75 2.15
CA THR A 48 -7.63 3.41 1.86
C THR A 48 -6.96 2.81 3.10
N ILE A 49 -7.15 3.41 4.27
CA ILE A 49 -6.65 2.87 5.55
C ILE A 49 -7.20 1.46 5.80
N CYS A 50 -8.51 1.26 5.65
CA CYS A 50 -9.13 -0.06 5.80
C CYS A 50 -8.57 -1.09 4.81
N THR A 51 -8.26 -0.68 3.57
CA THR A 51 -7.61 -1.56 2.59
C THR A 51 -6.20 -1.94 3.01
N VAL A 52 -5.44 -1.02 3.60
CA VAL A 52 -4.10 -1.30 4.14
C VAL A 52 -4.19 -2.29 5.30
N LEU A 53 -5.12 -2.08 6.23
CA LEU A 53 -5.33 -2.97 7.38
C LEU A 53 -5.80 -4.38 6.96
N LYS A 54 -6.55 -4.51 5.86
CA LYS A 54 -6.94 -5.81 5.29
C LYS A 54 -5.81 -6.53 4.57
N GLN A 55 -4.74 -5.83 4.16
CA GLN A 55 -3.59 -6.47 3.50
C GLN A 55 -2.67 -7.10 4.55
N GLU A 56 -3.00 -8.33 4.97
CA GLU A 56 -2.19 -9.10 5.94
C GLU A 56 -0.74 -9.32 5.48
N SER A 57 -0.53 -9.40 4.17
CA SER A 57 0.79 -9.61 3.58
C SER A 57 1.78 -8.48 3.84
N ILE A 58 1.34 -7.29 4.27
CA ILE A 58 2.27 -6.19 4.58
C ILE A 58 2.85 -6.31 6.00
N LYS A 59 2.12 -6.92 6.93
CA LYS A 59 2.44 -6.88 8.36
C LYS A 59 3.81 -7.49 8.71
N GLY A 60 4.23 -8.51 7.96
CA GLY A 60 5.50 -9.22 8.19
C GLY A 60 6.63 -8.85 7.22
N ILE A 61 6.44 -7.87 6.34
CA ILE A 61 7.48 -7.53 5.35
C ILE A 61 8.44 -6.52 5.95
N THR A 62 9.73 -6.85 5.96
CA THR A 62 10.80 -5.87 6.17
C THR A 62 11.39 -5.54 4.79
N PRO A 63 10.98 -4.44 4.14
CA PRO A 63 11.52 -4.08 2.84
C PRO A 63 13.01 -3.76 2.93
N ALA A 64 13.75 -4.03 1.86
CA ALA A 64 15.13 -3.55 1.73
C ALA A 64 15.18 -2.01 1.73
N LYS A 65 16.31 -1.44 2.18
CA LYS A 65 16.52 0.03 2.17
C LYS A 65 16.29 0.57 0.75
N GLY A 66 15.39 1.55 0.62
CA GLY A 66 15.05 2.19 -0.65
C GLY A 66 13.82 1.62 -1.38
N VAL A 67 13.23 0.52 -0.91
CA VAL A 67 11.97 -0.01 -1.48
C VAL A 67 10.80 0.81 -0.95
N THR A 68 10.24 1.66 -1.79
CA THR A 68 9.09 2.52 -1.43
C THR A 68 7.75 1.88 -1.79
N ILE A 69 7.72 0.92 -2.73
CA ILE A 69 6.50 0.36 -3.29
C ILE A 69 6.56 -1.17 -3.29
N ILE A 70 5.53 -1.80 -2.73
CA ILE A 70 5.36 -3.25 -2.78
C ILE A 70 4.16 -3.63 -3.67
N SER A 71 4.45 -4.44 -4.69
CA SER A 71 3.45 -5.00 -5.61
C SER A 71 2.50 -5.95 -4.91
N LYS A 72 1.25 -6.02 -5.40
CA LYS A 72 0.25 -7.01 -4.94
C LYS A 72 0.59 -8.45 -5.36
N LEU A 73 1.37 -8.62 -6.42
CA LEU A 73 1.79 -9.93 -6.95
C LEU A 73 3.10 -10.44 -6.33
N ARG A 74 3.51 -9.81 -5.23
CA ARG A 74 4.74 -10.18 -4.54
C ARG A 74 4.63 -11.60 -3.98
N SER A 75 5.61 -12.42 -4.33
CA SER A 75 5.74 -13.80 -3.86
C SER A 75 6.90 -13.94 -2.88
N SER A 76 6.97 -15.07 -2.17
CA SER A 76 8.07 -15.41 -1.26
C SER A 76 9.45 -15.39 -1.94
N LEU A 77 9.52 -15.61 -3.25
CA LEU A 77 10.75 -15.47 -4.04
C LEU A 77 11.30 -14.04 -4.02
N HIS A 78 10.42 -13.04 -4.12
CA HIS A 78 10.82 -11.64 -4.10
C HIS A 78 11.40 -11.26 -2.72
N GLU A 79 10.82 -11.79 -1.64
CA GLU A 79 11.35 -11.60 -0.29
C GLU A 79 12.72 -12.24 -0.10
N LYS A 80 12.89 -13.48 -0.59
CA LYS A 80 14.19 -14.16 -0.55
C LYS A 80 15.25 -13.37 -1.31
N MET A 81 14.92 -12.88 -2.51
CA MET A 81 15.84 -12.08 -3.31
C MET A 81 16.20 -10.76 -2.64
N GLU A 82 15.23 -10.05 -2.06
CA GLU A 82 15.51 -8.81 -1.34
C GLU A 82 16.40 -9.04 -0.12
N LYS A 83 16.15 -10.08 0.69
CA LYS A 83 17.01 -10.42 1.83
C LYS A 83 18.46 -10.71 1.43
N LEU A 84 18.68 -11.32 0.26
CA LEU A 84 20.03 -11.57 -0.28
C LEU A 84 20.71 -10.30 -0.79
N LEU A 85 19.93 -9.28 -1.16
CA LEU A 85 20.42 -7.99 -1.68
C LEU A 85 20.57 -6.92 -0.58
N VAL A 86 20.17 -7.21 0.66
CA VAL A 86 20.46 -6.37 1.82
C VAL A 86 21.94 -6.54 2.16
N VAL A 87 22.77 -5.64 1.64
CA VAL A 87 24.16 -5.39 2.08
C VAL A 87 24.16 -4.34 3.18
#